data_AF-A0A9C9W3S8-F1
#
_entry.id   AF-A0A9C9W3S8-F1
#
_cell.length_a   1.000
_cell.length_b   1.000
_cell.length_c   1.000
_cell.angle_alpha   90.00
_cell.angle_beta   90.00
_cell.angle_gamma   90.00
#
_symmetry.space_group_name_H-M   'P 1'
#
loop_
_entity.id
_entity.type
_entity.pdbx_description
1 polymer ?
#
loop_
_entity_poly.entity_id
_entity_poly.type
_entity_poly.pdbx_seq_one_letter_code
_entity_poly.pdbx_strand_id
1 'polypeptide(L)'
;MLGFFKTYEDEYNELFEYLVYEWCFKPEYATAFLDIQKKKVGKTLYKLKKIHPQLQNSNNPETALISLMHCGEECKQALAAAGYYTYMLKLRRGKYLGTPVEYATWAIIMEGVDIIESFDRAFALYIEDKSNDKFELIFDEVYDTAAYLERFPHFVFNGDMDI
;
A
#
# COMPACT_ATOMS: atom_id res chain seq x y z
N MET A 1 -13.33 34.23 0.02
CA MET A 1 -12.35 33.54 0.90
C MET A 1 -11.56 32.57 0.05
N LEU A 2 -10.28 32.86 -0.19
CA LEU A 2 -9.36 31.99 -0.92
C LEU A 2 -8.95 30.83 -0.01
N GLY A 3 -9.52 29.65 -0.24
CA GLY A 3 -9.18 28.44 0.51
C GLY A 3 -7.76 28.00 0.17
N PHE A 4 -6.90 27.91 1.17
CA PHE A 4 -5.57 27.31 1.07
C PHE A 4 -5.73 25.84 0.62
N PHE A 5 -5.44 25.56 -0.65
CA PHE A 5 -5.33 24.19 -1.14
C PHE A 5 -4.02 23.60 -0.60
N LYS A 6 -4.09 22.72 0.42
CA LYS A 6 -2.93 21.95 0.88
C LYS A 6 -2.41 21.08 -0.28
N THR A 7 -1.11 21.15 -0.57
CA THR A 7 -0.47 20.53 -1.74
C THR A 7 -0.10 19.04 -1.55
N TYR A 8 -0.11 18.53 -0.33
CA TYR A 8 0.21 17.12 0.02
C TYR A 8 1.50 16.57 -0.62
N GLU A 9 2.47 17.44 -0.92
CA GLU A 9 3.73 17.06 -1.58
C GLU A 9 4.65 16.28 -0.64
N ASP A 10 4.74 16.69 0.63
CA ASP A 10 5.51 15.97 1.65
C ASP A 10 4.97 14.55 1.83
N GLU A 11 3.65 14.40 1.97
CA GLU A 11 3.03 13.08 2.08
C GLU A 11 3.17 12.25 0.81
N TYR A 12 3.21 12.87 -0.37
CA TYR A 12 3.49 12.17 -1.62
C TYR A 12 4.91 11.61 -1.65
N ASN A 13 5.92 12.43 -1.33
CA ASN A 13 7.31 12.03 -1.36
C ASN A 13 7.58 10.91 -0.35
N GLU A 14 6.99 11.00 0.84
CA GLU A 14 7.13 9.96 1.85
C GLU A 14 6.51 8.63 1.43
N LEU A 15 5.32 8.65 0.82
CA LEU A 15 4.72 7.42 0.28
C LEU A 15 5.54 6.86 -0.88
N PHE A 16 6.14 7.71 -1.69
CA PHE A 16 7.03 7.29 -2.77
C PHE A 16 8.29 6.62 -2.22
N GLU A 17 8.95 7.22 -1.24
CA GLU A 17 10.11 6.64 -0.56
C GLU A 17 9.75 5.31 0.10
N TYR A 18 8.59 5.22 0.76
CA TYR A 18 8.13 3.98 1.36
C TYR A 18 7.91 2.89 0.30
N LEU A 19 7.23 3.19 -0.81
CA LEU A 19 7.04 2.23 -1.89
C LEU A 19 8.37 1.76 -2.48
N VAL A 20 9.31 2.67 -2.75
CA VAL A 20 10.57 2.33 -3.43
C VAL A 20 11.58 1.66 -2.51
N TYR A 21 11.74 2.11 -1.27
CA TYR A 21 12.81 1.65 -0.38
C TYR A 21 12.36 0.63 0.67
N GLU A 22 11.12 0.74 1.14
CA GLU A 22 10.58 -0.19 2.14
C GLU A 22 9.89 -1.38 1.48
N TRP A 23 9.15 -1.14 0.40
CA TRP A 23 8.45 -2.18 -0.37
C TRP A 23 9.16 -2.58 -1.67
N CYS A 24 10.31 -1.97 -1.97
CA CYS A 24 11.14 -2.31 -3.13
C CYS A 24 10.42 -2.20 -4.48
N PHE A 25 9.45 -1.30 -4.63
CA PHE A 25 8.81 -1.03 -5.92
C PHE A 25 9.81 -0.35 -6.86
N LYS A 26 9.77 -0.71 -8.14
CA LYS A 26 10.40 0.08 -9.18
C LYS A 26 9.74 1.49 -9.23
N PRO A 27 10.53 2.57 -9.38
CA PRO A 27 10.02 3.95 -9.31
C PRO A 27 8.85 4.28 -10.24
N GLU A 28 8.82 3.69 -11.44
CA GLU A 28 7.77 3.92 -12.44
C GLU A 28 6.40 3.41 -11.98
N TYR A 29 6.36 2.30 -11.24
CA TYR A 29 5.13 1.72 -10.68
C TYR A 29 4.63 2.52 -9.48
N ALA A 30 5.56 2.91 -8.59
CA ALA A 30 5.25 3.79 -7.47
C ALA A 30 4.68 5.14 -7.94
N THR A 31 5.32 5.77 -8.92
CA THR A 31 4.88 7.04 -9.51
C THR A 31 3.51 6.90 -10.16
N ALA A 32 3.32 5.89 -11.01
CA ALA A 32 2.06 5.68 -11.72
C ALA A 32 0.86 5.54 -10.77
N PHE A 33 1.03 4.79 -9.67
CA PHE A 33 -0.02 4.66 -8.66
C PHE A 33 -0.26 5.98 -7.91
N LEU A 34 0.81 6.59 -7.39
CA LEU A 34 0.69 7.78 -6.56
C LEU A 34 0.16 8.98 -7.32
N ASP A 35 0.47 9.17 -8.61
CA ASP A 35 -0.05 10.30 -9.39
C ASP A 35 -1.57 10.28 -9.51
N ILE A 36 -2.17 9.09 -9.65
CA ILE A 36 -3.62 8.94 -9.73
C ILE A 36 -4.28 9.16 -8.36
N GLN A 37 -3.59 8.81 -7.28
CA GLN A 37 -4.12 8.88 -5.92
C GLN A 37 -3.65 10.12 -5.13
N LYS A 38 -2.76 10.96 -5.68
CA LYS A 38 -1.94 11.95 -4.97
C LYS A 38 -2.68 12.71 -3.87
N LYS A 39 -3.76 13.39 -4.24
CA LYS A 39 -4.57 14.17 -3.30
C LYS A 39 -5.25 13.32 -2.23
N LYS A 40 -5.71 12.12 -2.58
CA LYS A 40 -6.47 11.25 -1.69
C LYS A 40 -5.55 10.51 -0.72
N VAL A 41 -4.50 9.88 -1.22
CA VAL A 41 -3.55 9.12 -0.40
C VAL A 41 -2.76 10.04 0.53
N GLY A 42 -2.31 11.19 0.05
CA GLY A 42 -1.64 12.18 0.89
C GLY A 42 -2.55 12.75 1.99
N LYS A 43 -3.84 12.94 1.70
CA LYS A 43 -4.83 13.32 2.73
C LYS A 43 -5.06 12.23 3.77
N THR A 44 -5.04 10.96 3.37
CA THR A 44 -5.15 9.83 4.28
C THR A 44 -3.93 9.77 5.20
N LEU A 45 -2.71 9.78 4.65
CA LEU A 45 -1.47 9.77 5.43
C LEU A 45 -1.42 10.92 6.42
N TYR A 46 -1.71 12.15 5.97
CA TYR A 46 -1.75 13.32 6.85
C TYR A 46 -2.71 13.15 8.04
N LYS A 47 -3.88 12.53 7.82
CA LYS A 47 -4.84 12.28 8.90
C LYS A 47 -4.33 11.22 9.86
N LEU A 48 -3.77 10.12 9.36
CA LEU A 48 -3.22 9.05 10.19
C LEU A 48 -2.11 9.60 11.10
N LYS A 49 -1.17 10.37 10.53
CA LYS A 49 -0.11 11.05 11.27
C LYS A 49 -0.60 12.01 12.35
N LYS A 50 -1.79 12.59 12.18
CA LYS A 50 -2.40 13.46 13.21
C LYS A 50 -3.11 12.68 14.30
N ILE A 51 -3.71 11.56 13.95
CA ILE A 51 -4.49 10.74 14.87
C ILE A 51 -3.57 9.92 15.77
N HIS A 52 -2.48 9.36 15.25
CA HIS A 52 -1.56 8.52 16.02
C HIS A 52 -1.02 9.19 17.30
N PRO A 53 -0.47 10.42 17.25
CA PRO A 53 -0.03 11.12 18.46
C PRO A 53 -1.16 11.38 19.45
N GLN A 54 -2.40 11.54 18.98
CA GLN A 54 -3.56 11.75 19.85
C GLN A 54 -3.99 10.45 20.55
N LEU A 55 -3.91 9.31 19.84
CA LEU A 55 -4.22 8.00 20.40
C LEU A 55 -3.14 7.55 21.40
N GLN A 56 -1.86 7.84 21.13
CA GLN A 56 -0.76 7.58 22.08
C GLN A 56 -0.92 8.36 23.38
N ASN A 57 -1.44 9.59 23.31
CA ASN A 57 -1.70 10.44 24.47
C ASN A 57 -3.09 10.22 25.09
N SER A 58 -3.80 9.14 24.70
CA SER A 58 -5.12 8.83 25.24
C SER A 58 -5.03 8.36 26.69
N ASN A 59 -5.93 8.87 27.54
CA ASN A 59 -6.10 8.38 28.91
C ASN A 59 -6.78 7.00 28.96
N ASN A 60 -7.22 6.45 27.82
CA ASN A 60 -7.73 5.08 27.71
C ASN A 60 -6.57 4.13 27.36
N PRO A 61 -6.20 3.19 28.26
CA PRO A 61 -5.12 2.24 28.03
C PRO A 61 -5.30 1.38 26.78
N GLU A 62 -6.53 0.97 26.46
CA GLU A 62 -6.84 0.14 25.28
C GLU A 62 -6.60 0.92 23.99
N THR A 63 -6.98 2.20 23.96
CA THR A 63 -6.74 3.09 22.81
C THR A 63 -5.25 3.40 22.63
N ALA A 64 -4.52 3.61 23.72
CA ALA A 64 -3.07 3.78 23.67
C ALA A 64 -2.36 2.49 23.19
N LEU A 65 -2.83 1.32 23.63
CA LEU A 65 -2.30 0.02 23.20
C LEU A 65 -2.52 -0.23 21.70
N ILE A 66 -3.73 0.03 21.18
CA ILE A 66 -4.03 -0.05 19.74
C ILE A 66 -3.11 0.90 18.95
N SER A 67 -2.86 2.10 19.46
CA SER A 67 -1.94 3.03 18.82
C SER A 67 -0.51 2.53 18.77
N LEU A 68 -0.03 1.87 19.84
CA LEU A 68 1.31 1.28 19.89
C LEU A 68 1.45 0.09 18.93
N MET A 69 0.42 -0.75 18.79
CA MET A 69 0.44 -1.90 17.88
C MET A 69 0.52 -1.50 16.40
N HIS A 70 0.09 -0.29 16.05
CA HIS A 70 0.07 0.21 14.68
C HIS A 70 0.94 1.46 14.48
N CYS A 71 1.77 1.81 15.47
CA CYS A 71 2.64 2.98 15.40
C CYS A 71 3.72 2.76 14.34
N GLY A 72 3.90 3.73 13.43
CA GLY A 72 4.87 3.63 12.34
C GLY A 72 4.35 2.94 11.07
N GLU A 73 3.10 2.47 11.08
CA GLU A 73 2.46 1.81 9.93
C GLU A 73 1.57 2.78 9.11
N GLU A 74 1.69 4.10 9.31
CA GLU A 74 0.80 5.07 8.68
C GLU A 74 0.90 5.07 7.14
N CYS A 75 2.11 4.87 6.61
CA CYS A 75 2.32 4.72 5.17
C CYS A 75 1.65 3.44 4.65
N LYS A 76 1.87 2.31 5.33
CA LYS A 76 1.26 1.02 5.01
C LYS A 76 -0.26 1.13 4.96
N GLN A 77 -0.87 1.71 5.99
CA GLN A 77 -2.31 1.93 6.09
C GLN A 77 -2.85 2.85 4.99
N ALA A 78 -2.16 3.97 4.72
CA ALA A 78 -2.56 4.89 3.67
C ALA A 78 -2.54 4.24 2.29
N LEU A 79 -1.50 3.45 1.99
CA LEU A 79 -1.34 2.71 0.75
C LEU A 79 -2.39 1.62 0.62
N ALA A 80 -2.59 0.78 1.63
CA ALA A 80 -3.61 -0.29 1.62
C ALA A 80 -5.02 0.28 1.36
N ALA A 81 -5.37 1.37 2.04
CA ALA A 81 -6.66 2.06 1.82
C ALA A 81 -6.79 2.63 0.40
N ALA A 82 -5.70 3.18 -0.16
CA ALA A 82 -5.67 3.69 -1.53
C ALA A 82 -5.74 2.56 -2.57
N GLY A 83 -5.03 1.45 -2.34
CA GLY A 83 -5.07 0.24 -3.18
C GLY A 83 -6.46 -0.36 -3.22
N TYR A 84 -7.06 -0.59 -2.05
CA TYR A 84 -8.45 -1.06 -1.91
C TYR A 84 -9.44 -0.18 -2.69
N TYR A 85 -9.35 1.15 -2.52
CA TYR A 85 -10.23 2.08 -3.22
C TYR A 85 -10.02 2.06 -4.74
N THR A 86 -8.76 1.98 -5.18
CA THR A 86 -8.41 1.92 -6.61
C THR A 86 -8.96 0.65 -7.23
N TYR A 87 -8.81 -0.49 -6.55
CA TYR A 87 -9.41 -1.73 -7.00
C TYR A 87 -10.93 -1.61 -7.12
N MET A 88 -11.60 -1.27 -6.01
CA MET A 88 -13.07 -1.31 -5.92
C MET A 88 -13.76 -0.34 -6.88
N LEU A 89 -13.18 0.85 -7.09
CA LEU A 89 -13.83 1.90 -7.89
C LEU A 89 -13.26 2.07 -9.30
N LYS A 90 -12.07 1.55 -9.58
CA LYS A 90 -11.41 1.71 -10.89
C LYS A 90 -11.19 0.36 -11.57
N LEU A 91 -10.34 -0.50 -10.99
CA LEU A 91 -9.95 -1.76 -11.66
C LEU A 91 -11.14 -2.68 -11.89
N ARG A 92 -11.99 -2.89 -10.87
CA ARG A 92 -13.20 -3.72 -10.97
C ARG A 92 -14.19 -3.25 -12.04
N ARG A 93 -14.05 -2.01 -12.51
CA ARG A 93 -14.88 -1.39 -13.55
C ARG A 93 -14.17 -1.31 -14.91
N GLY A 94 -13.04 -2.01 -15.07
CA GLY A 94 -12.26 -2.08 -16.30
C GLY A 94 -11.36 -0.86 -16.56
N LYS A 95 -11.14 0.02 -15.57
CA LYS A 95 -10.20 1.14 -15.74
C LYS A 95 -8.79 0.71 -15.40
N TYR A 96 -7.81 1.22 -16.14
CA TYR A 96 -6.37 1.00 -15.93
C TYR A 96 -5.90 -0.45 -16.10
N LEU A 97 -6.72 -1.32 -16.70
CA LEU A 97 -6.32 -2.70 -17.01
C LEU A 97 -5.14 -2.72 -18.00
N GLY A 98 -4.17 -3.59 -17.78
CA GLY A 98 -2.93 -3.74 -18.54
C GLY A 98 -1.96 -2.57 -18.40
N THR A 99 -2.10 -1.74 -17.35
CA THR A 99 -1.24 -0.56 -17.14
C THR A 99 -0.42 -0.68 -15.86
N PRO A 100 0.66 0.11 -15.69
CA PRO A 100 1.45 0.13 -14.46
C PRO A 100 0.63 0.38 -13.19
N VAL A 101 -0.48 1.10 -13.31
CA VAL A 101 -1.41 1.39 -12.22
C VAL A 101 -2.11 0.13 -11.73
N GLU A 102 -2.51 -0.78 -12.64
CA GLU A 102 -3.12 -2.05 -12.25
C GLU A 102 -2.14 -2.89 -11.45
N TYR A 103 -0.94 -3.10 -11.99
CA TYR A 103 0.07 -3.93 -11.34
C TYR A 103 0.48 -3.35 -9.97
N ALA A 104 0.73 -2.05 -9.89
CA ALA A 104 1.03 -1.38 -8.63
C ALA A 104 -0.12 -1.48 -7.63
N THR A 105 -1.38 -1.36 -8.09
CA THR A 105 -2.55 -1.52 -7.21
C THR A 105 -2.62 -2.93 -6.64
N TRP A 106 -2.39 -3.96 -7.47
CA TRP A 106 -2.39 -5.34 -7.00
C TRP A 106 -1.25 -5.61 -6.01
N ALA A 107 -0.03 -5.17 -6.31
CA ALA A 107 1.09 -5.27 -5.38
C ALA A 107 0.76 -4.63 -4.02
N ILE A 108 0.22 -3.41 -4.03
CA ILE A 108 -0.15 -2.69 -2.79
C ILE A 108 -1.21 -3.43 -1.97
N ILE A 109 -2.23 -4.01 -2.60
CA ILE A 109 -3.27 -4.74 -1.84
C ILE A 109 -2.77 -6.09 -1.33
N MET A 110 -1.78 -6.70 -1.98
CA MET A 110 -1.15 -7.94 -1.51
C MET A 110 -0.24 -7.64 -0.29
N GLU A 111 0.61 -6.62 -0.37
CA GLU A 111 1.45 -6.18 0.76
C GLU A 111 0.64 -5.67 1.97
N GLY A 112 -0.53 -5.08 1.69
CA GLY A 112 -1.45 -4.55 2.70
C GLY A 112 -2.61 -5.46 3.06
N VAL A 113 -2.56 -6.76 2.73
CA VAL A 113 -3.70 -7.67 2.88
C VAL A 113 -4.15 -7.81 4.34
N ASP A 114 -3.20 -7.77 5.29
CA ASP A 114 -3.44 -7.79 6.73
C ASP A 114 -4.28 -6.59 7.19
N ILE A 115 -3.99 -5.40 6.66
CA ILE A 115 -4.75 -4.19 6.94
C ILE A 115 -6.15 -4.30 6.31
N ILE A 116 -6.25 -4.83 5.09
CA ILE A 116 -7.52 -5.01 4.39
C ILE A 116 -8.41 -6.01 5.13
N GLU A 117 -7.87 -7.12 5.63
CA GLU A 117 -8.63 -8.13 6.36
C GLU A 117 -9.37 -7.53 7.57
N SER A 118 -8.75 -6.55 8.25
CA SER A 118 -9.34 -5.88 9.41
C SER A 118 -10.67 -5.17 9.12
N PHE A 119 -10.96 -4.80 7.87
CA PHE A 119 -12.18 -4.09 7.49
C PHE A 119 -12.98 -4.72 6.34
N ASP A 120 -12.40 -5.61 5.54
CA ASP A 120 -13.07 -6.36 4.46
C ASP A 120 -12.44 -7.75 4.30
N ARG A 121 -12.74 -8.64 5.24
CA ARG A 121 -12.24 -10.02 5.25
C ARG A 121 -12.58 -10.81 3.98
N ALA A 122 -13.76 -10.60 3.40
CA ALA A 122 -14.15 -11.31 2.19
C ALA A 122 -13.26 -10.93 1.01
N PHE A 123 -12.88 -9.65 0.91
CA PHE A 123 -11.95 -9.20 -0.10
C PHE A 123 -10.50 -9.67 0.16
N ALA A 124 -10.05 -9.70 1.41
CA ALA A 124 -8.75 -10.27 1.77
C ALA A 124 -8.62 -11.74 1.33
N LEU A 125 -9.62 -12.57 1.64
CA LEU A 125 -9.67 -13.97 1.19
C LEU A 125 -9.65 -14.09 -0.34
N TYR A 126 -10.33 -13.18 -1.04
CA TYR A 126 -10.29 -13.13 -2.50
C TYR A 126 -8.89 -12.76 -3.03
N ILE A 127 -8.17 -11.85 -2.36
CA ILE A 127 -6.78 -11.51 -2.72
C ILE A 127 -5.88 -12.73 -2.52
N GLU A 128 -6.01 -13.45 -1.40
CA GLU A 128 -5.23 -14.66 -1.12
C GLU A 128 -5.50 -15.77 -2.14
N ASP A 129 -6.76 -15.98 -2.54
CA ASP A 129 -7.12 -16.96 -3.58
C ASP A 129 -6.51 -16.60 -4.95
N LYS A 130 -6.36 -15.30 -5.23
CA LYS A 130 -5.87 -14.79 -6.50
C LYS A 130 -4.38 -14.48 -6.51
N SER A 131 -3.73 -14.45 -5.34
CA SER A 131 -2.32 -14.10 -5.23
C SER A 131 -1.49 -15.11 -5.99
N ASN A 132 -1.72 -16.41 -5.84
CA ASN A 132 -0.96 -17.43 -6.56
C ASN A 132 -1.00 -17.25 -8.10
N ASP A 133 -2.13 -16.84 -8.67
CA ASP A 133 -2.30 -16.66 -10.12
C ASP A 133 -1.66 -15.35 -10.64
N LYS A 134 -1.52 -14.34 -9.78
CA LYS A 134 -1.16 -12.97 -10.17
C LYS A 134 0.20 -12.53 -9.64
N PHE A 135 0.64 -13.11 -8.53
CA PHE A 135 1.78 -12.66 -7.74
C PHE A 135 3.08 -12.83 -8.50
N GLU A 136 3.29 -13.96 -9.18
CA GLU A 136 4.51 -14.19 -9.96
C GLU A 136 4.72 -13.10 -11.03
N LEU A 137 3.68 -12.81 -11.82
CA LEU A 137 3.73 -11.76 -12.82
C LEU A 137 3.91 -10.36 -12.20
N ILE A 138 3.25 -10.09 -11.07
CA ILE A 138 3.38 -8.80 -10.38
C ILE A 138 4.77 -8.64 -9.76
N PHE A 139 5.36 -9.73 -9.26
CA PHE A 139 6.62 -9.71 -8.55
C PHE A 139 7.74 -9.20 -9.44
N ASP A 140 7.94 -9.86 -10.58
CA ASP A 140 8.99 -9.49 -11.53
C ASP A 140 8.74 -8.12 -12.17
N GLU A 141 7.47 -7.77 -12.38
CA GLU A 141 7.10 -6.56 -13.07
C GLU A 141 7.22 -5.33 -12.16
N VAL A 142 6.72 -5.40 -10.93
CA VAL A 142 6.60 -4.24 -10.02
C VAL A 142 7.80 -4.06 -9.11
N TYR A 143 8.44 -5.14 -8.68
CA TYR A 143 9.48 -5.07 -7.65
C TYR A 143 10.88 -5.05 -8.24
N ASP A 144 11.79 -4.34 -7.58
CA ASP A 144 13.22 -4.57 -7.75
C ASP A 144 13.58 -5.87 -7.04
N THR A 145 13.59 -6.97 -7.80
CA THR A 145 13.79 -8.33 -7.29
C THR A 145 15.07 -8.47 -6.47
N ALA A 146 16.17 -7.81 -6.86
CA ALA A 146 17.42 -7.90 -6.13
C ALA A 146 17.29 -7.24 -4.75
N ALA A 147 16.77 -6.01 -4.71
CA ALA A 147 16.52 -5.30 -3.46
C ALA A 147 15.50 -6.03 -2.56
N TYR A 148 14.46 -6.61 -3.16
CA TYR A 148 13.43 -7.35 -2.43
C TYR A 148 13.99 -8.62 -1.78
N LEU A 149 14.77 -9.42 -2.52
CA LEU A 149 15.37 -10.65 -1.98
C LEU A 149 16.42 -10.37 -0.90
N GLU A 150 17.19 -9.28 -1.02
CA GLU A 150 18.10 -8.84 0.04
C GLU A 150 17.35 -8.46 1.32
N ARG A 151 16.20 -7.80 1.18
CA ARG A 151 15.38 -7.33 2.30
C ARG A 151 14.53 -8.43 2.93
N PHE A 152 14.06 -9.38 2.13
CA PHE A 152 13.19 -10.48 2.55
C PHE A 152 13.82 -11.85 2.20
N PRO A 153 14.97 -12.20 2.81
CA PRO A 153 15.77 -13.37 2.40
C PRO A 153 15.11 -14.73 2.67
N HIS A 154 14.02 -14.74 3.45
CA HIS A 154 13.25 -15.96 3.73
C HIS A 154 12.08 -16.17 2.77
N PHE A 155 11.86 -15.26 1.82
CA PHE A 155 10.85 -15.40 0.80
C PHE A 155 11.36 -16.33 -0.31
N VAL A 156 11.21 -17.64 -0.08
CA VAL A 156 11.47 -18.66 -1.11
C VAL A 156 10.21 -18.80 -1.95
N PHE A 157 10.28 -18.38 -3.22
CA PHE A 157 9.26 -18.74 -4.19
C PHE A 157 9.19 -20.27 -4.27
N ASN A 158 8.07 -20.86 -3.85
CA ASN A 158 7.73 -22.26 -4.14
C ASN A 158 7.27 -22.39 -5.61
N GLY A 159 8.01 -21.79 -6.53
CA GLY A 159 7.90 -22.02 -7.95
C GLY A 159 9.19 -22.69 -8.38
N ASP A 160 9.11 -23.93 -8.83
CA ASP A 160 10.22 -24.63 -9.46
C ASP A 160 10.79 -23.77 -10.60
N MET A 161 11.83 -22.98 -10.31
CA MET A 161 12.68 -22.40 -11.35
C MET A 161 13.69 -23.47 -11.75
N ASP A 162 13.27 -24.32 -12.67
CA ASP A 162 14.20 -25.04 -13.54
C ASP A 162 15.00 -24.00 -14.35
N ILE A 163 16.28 -23.84 -14.00
CA ILE A 163 17.33 -23.26 -14.87
C ILE A 163 18.22 -24.38 -15.38
#